data_AF-A0A7J6HXT3-F1
#
_entry.id   AF-A0A7J6HXT3-F1
#
_cell.length_a   1.000
_cell.length_b   1.000
_cell.length_c   1.000
_cell.angle_alpha   90.00
_cell.angle_beta   90.00
_cell.angle_gamma   90.00
#
_symmetry.space_group_name_H-M   'P 1'
#
loop_
_entity.id
_entity.type
_entity.pdbx_description
1 polymer ?
#
loop_
_entity_poly.entity_id
_entity_poly.type
_entity_poly.pdbx_seq_one_letter_code
_entity_poly.pdbx_strand_id
1 'polypeptide(L)'
;MAREEANRIPIWWRWYYWGCPIAWSLYGLVVSQYGDVKEEMDNGESVEEFVRRYYGYDREFLPVVAIVNVAFTVTFAFIFVLSLKAFNFERR
;
A
#
# COMPACT_ATOMS: atom_id res chain seq x y z
N MET A 1 -9.81 30.04 -23.33
CA MET A 1 -9.16 30.23 -22.01
C MET A 1 -10.15 29.69 -20.98
N ALA A 2 -10.05 28.51 -20.38
CA ALA A 2 -8.89 27.73 -19.95
C ALA A 2 -9.05 26.26 -20.33
N ARG A 3 -7.98 25.67 -20.86
CA ARG A 3 -7.81 24.23 -21.03
C ARG A 3 -7.33 23.66 -19.68
N GLU A 4 -7.78 22.44 -19.38
CA GLU A 4 -7.08 21.44 -18.55
C GLU A 4 -6.81 21.77 -17.08
N GLU A 5 -7.70 21.35 -16.17
CA GLU A 5 -7.24 20.85 -14.86
C GLU A 5 -7.96 19.53 -14.55
N ALA A 6 -7.41 18.44 -15.10
CA ALA A 6 -7.64 17.12 -14.56
C ALA A 6 -7.19 17.17 -13.09
N ASN A 7 -8.15 17.09 -12.16
CA ASN A 7 -7.91 17.23 -10.72
C ASN A 7 -7.09 16.04 -10.21
N ARG A 8 -5.77 16.10 -10.44
CA ARG A 8 -4.78 15.16 -9.93
C ARG A 8 -4.63 15.44 -8.45
N ILE A 9 -4.90 14.41 -7.65
CA ILE A 9 -4.82 14.39 -6.19
C ILE A 9 -3.70 15.32 -5.68
N PRO A 10 -4.01 16.26 -4.78
CA PRO A 10 -3.02 17.21 -4.28
C PRO A 10 -1.78 16.50 -3.72
N ILE A 11 -0.60 17.11 -3.89
CA ILE A 11 0.68 16.48 -3.54
C ILE A 11 0.72 16.08 -2.06
N TRP A 12 0.16 16.89 -1.16
CA TRP A 12 0.07 16.59 0.27
C TRP A 12 -0.76 15.34 0.57
N TRP A 13 -1.82 15.06 -0.21
CA TRP A 13 -2.64 13.85 -0.05
C TRP A 13 -1.89 12.58 -0.45
N ARG A 14 -0.89 12.67 -1.34
CA ARG A 14 -0.10 11.49 -1.73
C ARG A 14 0.69 10.93 -0.56
N TRP A 15 1.20 11.77 0.35
CA TRP A 15 1.92 11.31 1.54
C TRP A 15 1.05 10.46 2.45
N TYR A 16 -0.25 10.75 2.54
CA TYR A 16 -1.17 9.98 3.36
C TYR A 16 -1.28 8.52 2.88
N TYR A 17 -1.19 8.29 1.57
CA TYR A 17 -1.17 6.95 0.99
C TYR A 17 0.05 6.14 1.47
N TRP A 18 1.22 6.77 1.57
CA TRP A 18 2.45 6.12 2.06
C TRP A 18 2.39 5.76 3.56
N GLY A 19 1.62 6.48 4.36
CA GLY A 19 1.45 6.22 5.80
C GLY A 19 0.33 5.26 6.15
N CYS A 20 -0.51 4.85 5.19
CA CYS A 20 -1.72 4.09 5.44
C CYS A 20 -1.48 2.57 5.29
N PRO A 21 -1.58 1.75 6.36
CA PRO A 21 -1.35 0.31 6.25
C PRO A 21 -2.36 -0.41 5.33
N ILE A 22 -3.57 0.16 5.16
CA ILE A 22 -4.59 -0.39 4.25
C ILE A 22 -4.14 -0.24 2.79
N ALA A 23 -3.52 0.89 2.43
CA ALA A 23 -3.00 1.12 1.08
C ALA A 23 -1.91 0.11 0.70
N TRP A 24 -0.96 -0.14 1.62
CA TRP A 24 0.06 -1.17 1.46
C TRP A 24 -0.53 -2.57 1.37
N SER A 25 -1.53 -2.88 2.20
CA SER A 25 -2.23 -4.18 2.17
C SER A 25 -2.97 -4.42 0.85
N LEU A 26 -3.68 -3.42 0.32
CA LEU A 26 -4.36 -3.51 -0.97
C LEU A 26 -3.37 -3.70 -2.12
N TYR A 27 -2.24 -2.99 -2.12
CA TYR A 27 -1.15 -3.24 -3.07
C TYR A 27 -0.73 -4.71 -3.00
N GLY A 28 -0.43 -5.20 -1.79
CA GLY A 28 0.01 -6.59 -1.58
C GLY A 28 -1.01 -7.60 -2.11
N LEU A 29 -2.29 -7.44 -1.79
CA LEU A 29 -3.37 -8.31 -2.24
C LEU A 29 -3.48 -8.32 -3.77
N VAL A 30 -3.48 -7.16 -4.42
CA VAL A 30 -3.62 -7.09 -5.88
C VAL A 30 -2.43 -7.77 -6.56
N VAL A 31 -1.20 -7.53 -6.09
CA VAL A 31 -0.01 -8.12 -6.70
C VAL A 31 0.12 -9.61 -6.41
N SER A 32 -0.28 -10.07 -5.22
CA SER A 32 -0.32 -11.50 -4.91
C SER A 32 -1.31 -12.26 -5.78
N GLN A 33 -2.47 -11.67 -6.08
CA GLN A 33 -3.51 -12.33 -6.86
C GLN A 33 -3.29 -12.26 -8.36
N TYR A 34 -2.90 -11.08 -8.88
CA TYR A 34 -2.87 -10.82 -10.31
C TYR A 34 -1.46 -10.67 -10.88
N GLY A 35 -0.43 -10.57 -10.03
CA GLY A 35 0.93 -10.34 -10.48
C GLY A 35 1.63 -11.56 -11.09
N ASP A 36 0.99 -12.74 -11.20
CA ASP A 36 1.51 -13.94 -11.92
C ASP A 36 0.55 -14.44 -13.00
N VAL A 37 -0.56 -13.74 -13.21
CA VAL A 37 -1.62 -14.26 -14.05
C VAL A 37 -1.22 -14.06 -15.49
N LYS A 38 -0.75 -15.15 -16.11
CA LYS A 38 -0.31 -15.21 -17.52
C LYS A 38 -1.45 -15.50 -18.49
N GLU A 39 -2.68 -15.55 -18.00
CA GLU A 39 -3.85 -15.68 -18.87
C GLU A 39 -3.91 -14.47 -19.81
N GLU A 40 -4.07 -14.75 -21.10
CA GLU A 40 -4.21 -13.72 -22.12
C GLU A 40 -5.65 -13.22 -22.12
N MET A 41 -5.81 -11.90 -22.09
CA MET A 41 -7.09 -11.24 -22.26
C MET A 41 -7.46 -11.18 -23.75
N ASP A 42 -8.70 -10.81 -24.08
CA ASP A 42 -9.19 -10.70 -25.48
C ASP A 42 -8.33 -9.80 -26.39
N ASN A 43 -7.50 -8.93 -25.81
CA ASN A 43 -6.57 -8.03 -26.49
C ASN A 43 -5.16 -8.63 -26.71
N GLY A 44 -4.91 -9.87 -26.27
CA GLY A 44 -3.61 -10.55 -26.36
C GLY A 44 -2.56 -10.10 -25.32
N GLU A 45 -2.93 -9.23 -24.36
CA GLU A 45 -2.06 -8.84 -23.24
C GLU A 45 -2.31 -9.79 -22.05
N SER A 46 -1.25 -10.19 -21.36
CA SER A 46 -1.41 -10.96 -20.12
C SER A 46 -1.97 -10.08 -19.00
N VAL A 47 -2.75 -10.67 -18.09
CA VAL A 47 -3.29 -9.94 -16.92
C VAL A 47 -2.17 -9.29 -16.08
N GLU A 48 -1.03 -9.97 -15.93
CA GLU A 48 0.16 -9.42 -15.26
C GLU A 48 0.66 -8.13 -15.93
N GLU A 49 0.77 -8.12 -17.27
CA GLU A 49 1.26 -6.97 -18.02
C GLU A 49 0.27 -5.80 -17.99
N PHE A 50 -1.03 -6.08 -18.08
CA PHE A 50 -2.08 -5.09 -17.90
C PHE A 50 -2.02 -4.44 -16.51
N VAL A 51 -1.90 -5.24 -15.44
CA VAL A 51 -1.85 -4.75 -14.06
C VAL A 51 -0.60 -3.91 -13.80
N ARG A 52 0.55 -4.33 -14.34
CA ARG A 52 1.80 -3.56 -14.26
C ARG A 52 1.70 -2.23 -15.00
N ARG A 53 1.15 -2.23 -16.22
CA ARG A 53 1.07 -1.03 -17.08
C ARG A 53 0.00 -0.04 -16.64
N TYR A 54 -1.17 -0.52 -16.24
CA TYR A 54 -2.31 0.33 -15.89
C TYR A 54 -2.26 0.82 -14.44
N TYR A 55 -1.91 -0.07 -13.50
CA TYR A 55 -1.90 0.25 -12.07
C TYR A 55 -0.49 0.49 -11.49
N GLY A 56 0.58 0.21 -12.23
CA GLY A 56 1.96 0.41 -11.76
C GLY A 56 2.42 -0.61 -10.73
N TYR A 57 1.72 -1.74 -10.64
CA TYR A 57 1.96 -2.78 -9.66
C TYR A 57 3.07 -3.73 -10.12
N ASP A 58 4.17 -3.78 -9.38
CA ASP A 58 5.30 -4.68 -9.62
C ASP A 58 5.41 -5.78 -8.57
N ARG A 59 5.65 -7.02 -9.03
CA ARG A 59 5.89 -8.21 -8.21
C ARG A 59 7.18 -8.10 -7.40
N GLU A 60 8.21 -7.45 -7.93
CA GLU A 60 9.48 -7.24 -7.24
C GLU A 60 9.31 -6.37 -5.98
N PHE A 61 8.21 -5.63 -5.88
CA PHE A 61 7.89 -4.79 -4.74
C PHE A 61 7.13 -5.52 -3.61
N LEU A 62 6.63 -6.74 -3.84
CA LEU A 62 5.93 -7.54 -2.82
C LEU A 62 6.72 -7.72 -1.51
N PRO A 63 8.04 -8.02 -1.53
CA PRO A 63 8.82 -8.15 -0.29
C PRO A 63 8.85 -6.85 0.51
N VAL A 64 8.91 -5.70 -0.16
CA VAL A 64 8.89 -4.37 0.48
C VAL A 64 7.55 -4.15 1.18
N VAL A 65 6.44 -4.44 0.49
CA VAL A 65 5.09 -4.32 1.04
C VAL A 65 4.91 -5.20 2.29
N ALA A 66 5.44 -6.43 2.27
CA ALA A 66 5.40 -7.33 3.41
C ALA A 66 6.16 -6.76 4.62
N ILE A 67 7.38 -6.24 4.40
CA ILE A 67 8.19 -5.62 5.46
C ILE A 67 7.46 -4.41 6.06
N VAL A 68 6.88 -3.55 5.23
CA VAL A 68 6.16 -2.35 5.68
C VAL A 68 4.97 -2.71 6.57
N ASN A 69 4.17 -3.71 6.18
CA ASN A 69 3.04 -4.18 6.98
C ASN A 69 3.47 -4.76 8.34
N VAL A 70 4.58 -5.51 8.39
CA VAL A 70 5.15 -6.00 9.65
C VAL A 70 5.64 -4.84 10.51
N ALA A 71 6.33 -3.85 9.92
CA ALA A 71 6.83 -2.68 10.63
C ALA A 71 5.69 -1.87 11.27
N PHE A 72 4.57 -1.67 10.58
CA PHE A 72 3.38 -1.05 11.16
C PHE A 72 2.88 -1.83 12.38
N THR A 73 2.76 -3.16 12.26
CA THR A 73 2.28 -4.01 13.36
C THR A 73 3.18 -3.91 14.60
N VAL A 74 4.50 -3.98 14.40
CA VAL A 74 5.49 -3.83 15.49
C VAL A 74 5.43 -2.45 16.11
N THR A 75 5.29 -1.40 15.29
CA THR A 75 5.17 -0.01 15.76
C THR A 75 3.93 0.17 16.64
N PHE A 76 2.77 -0.36 16.21
CA PHE A 76 1.55 -0.33 17.02
C PHE A 76 1.71 -1.08 18.34
N ALA A 77 2.31 -2.28 18.30
CA ALA A 77 2.58 -3.06 19.52
C ALA A 77 3.50 -2.29 20.48
N PHE A 78 4.55 -1.64 19.97
CA PHE A 78 5.47 -0.86 20.77
C PHE A 78 4.79 0.36 21.41
N ILE A 79 4.02 1.13 20.64
CA ILE A 79 3.24 2.27 21.14
C ILE A 79 2.25 1.81 22.23
N PHE A 80 1.60 0.66 22.03
CA PHE A 80 0.67 0.08 22.99
C PHE A 80 1.37 -0.27 24.31
N VAL A 81 2.53 -0.94 24.25
CA VAL A 81 3.32 -1.27 25.45
C VAL A 81 3.81 -0.03 26.18
N LEU A 82 4.27 1.00 25.45
CA LEU A 82 4.67 2.27 26.04
C LEU A 82 3.48 2.99 26.71
N SER A 83 2.34 3.00 26.05
CA SER A 83 1.09 3.57 26.59
C SER A 83 0.70 2.86 27.89
N LEU A 84 0.70 1.53 27.91
CA LEU A 84 0.44 0.74 29.12
C LEU A 84 1.40 1.11 30.26
N LYS A 85 2.69 1.26 29.97
CA LYS A 85 3.69 1.65 30.98
C LYS A 85 3.46 3.07 31.50
N ALA A 86 3.12 4.02 30.63
CA ALA A 86 2.82 5.40 31.00
C ALA A 86 1.57 5.50 31.87
N PHE A 87 0.46 4.87 31.46
CA PHE A 87 -0.79 4.86 32.24
C PHE A 87 -0.65 4.09 33.56
N ASN A 88 0.20 3.06 33.63
CA ASN A 88 0.46 2.36 34.89
C ASN A 88 1.37 3.15 35.85
N PHE A 89 2.10 4.16 35.36
CA PHE A 89 2.86 5.10 36.19
C PHE A 89 1.96 6.14 36.85
N GLU A 90 0.94 6.63 36.14
CA GLU A 90 -0.06 7.57 36.69
C GLU A 90 -0.91 6.96 37.82
N ARG A 91 -1.01 5.63 37.88
CA ARG A 91 -1.85 4.91 38.86
C ARG A 91 -1.08 4.36 40.06
N ARG A 92 0.20 4.72 40.23
CA ARG A 92 1.06 4.29 41.35
C ARG A 92 1.37 5.44 42.31
#